data_AF-A0A1M7H6M6-F1
#
_entry.id   AF-A0A1M7H6M6-F1
#
_cell.length_a   1.000
_cell.length_b   1.000
_cell.length_c   1.000
_cell.angle_alpha   90.00
_cell.angle_beta   90.00
_cell.angle_gamma   90.00
#
_symmetry.space_group_name_H-M   'P 1'
#
loop_
_entity.id
_entity.type
_entity.pdbx_description
1 polymer ?
#
loop_
_entity_poly.entity_id
_entity_poly.type
_entity_poly.pdbx_seq_one_letter_code
_entity_poly.pdbx_strand_id
1 'polypeptide(L)' 'MNNMIWLLRMARWVRNPPPAGRVWLVAIVVALVVVLGTIEWMGLVPDWATQDRPPRLPRVQMP' A
#
# COMPACT_ATOMS: atom_id res chain seq x y z
N MET A 1 -16.63 18.79 -9.35
CA MET A 1 -15.63 17.76 -8.99
C MET A 1 -15.69 16.66 -10.04
N ASN A 2 -14.79 16.70 -11.03
CA ASN A 2 -15.07 16.09 -12.33
C ASN A 2 -14.49 14.66 -12.45
N ASN A 3 -15.29 13.65 -12.07
CA ASN A 3 -15.00 12.22 -12.20
C ASN A 3 -14.59 11.83 -13.65
N MET A 4 -15.10 12.55 -14.64
CA MET A 4 -14.79 12.34 -16.07
C MET A 4 -13.29 12.47 -16.39
N ILE A 5 -12.57 13.37 -15.72
CA ILE A 5 -11.14 13.60 -15.98
C ILE A 5 -10.30 12.37 -15.58
N TRP A 6 -10.71 11.66 -14.52
CA TRP A 6 -10.05 10.44 -14.07
C TRP A 6 -10.22 9.29 -15.06
N LEU A 7 -11.43 9.09 -15.59
CA LEU A 7 -11.74 8.07 -16.59
C LEU A 7 -10.94 8.30 -17.88
N LEU A 8 -10.87 9.55 -18.37
CA LEU A 8 -10.09 9.90 -19.55
C LEU A 8 -8.59 9.63 -19.36
N ARG A 9 -8.07 9.83 -18.14
CA ARG A 9 -6.67 9.56 -17.81
C ARG A 9 -6.38 8.06 -17.75
N MET A 10 -7.28 7.25 -17.18
CA MET A 10 -7.17 5.78 -17.21
C MET A 10 -7.23 5.24 -18.65
N ALA A 11 -8.17 5.72 -19.47
CA ALA A 11 -8.26 5.33 -20.87
C ALA A 11 -6.97 5.67 -21.66
N ARG A 12 -6.34 6.82 -21.36
CA ARG A 12 -5.05 7.19 -21.95
C ARG A 12 -3.91 6.28 -21.47
N TRP A 13 -3.92 5.85 -20.21
CA TRP A 13 -2.93 4.93 -19.66
C TRP A 13 -2.95 3.57 -20.35
N VAL A 14 -4.14 3.06 -20.71
CA VAL A 14 -4.28 1.80 -21.48
C VAL A 14 -3.79 1.96 -22.92
N ARG A 15 -4.09 3.10 -23.56
CA ARG A 15 -3.72 3.36 -24.97
C ARG A 15 -2.26 3.76 -25.17
N ASN A 16 -1.68 4.46 -24.20
CA ASN A 16 -0.31 4.95 -24.22
C ASN A 16 0.30 4.73 -22.83
N PRO A 17 0.69 3.49 -22.51
CA PRO A 17 1.18 3.18 -21.18
C PRO A 17 2.46 3.94 -20.87
N PRO A 18 2.68 4.30 -19.58
CA PRO A 18 3.97 4.76 -19.14
C PRO A 18 5.05 3.71 -19.46
N PRO A 19 6.33 4.11 -19.50
CA PRO A 19 7.41 3.18 -19.78
C PRO A 19 7.34 1.94 -18.87
N ALA A 20 7.48 0.77 -19.47
CA ALA A 20 7.24 -0.53 -18.83
C ALA A 20 7.97 -0.68 -17.49
N GLY A 21 9.17 -0.11 -17.34
CA GLY A 21 9.91 -0.15 -16.07
C GLY A 21 9.16 0.46 -14.88
N ARG A 22 8.40 1.54 -15.07
CA ARG A 22 7.58 2.14 -13.99
C ARG A 22 6.40 1.26 -13.61
N VAL A 23 5.78 0.62 -14.61
CA VAL A 23 4.66 -0.30 -14.40
C VAL A 23 5.13 -1.53 -13.63
N TRP A 24 6.26 -2.11 -14.03
CA TRP A 24 6.88 -3.24 -13.34
C TRP A 24 7.29 -2.91 -11.91
N LEU A 25 7.88 -1.73 -11.67
CA LEU A 25 8.22 -1.29 -10.33
C LEU A 25 6.98 -1.28 -9.42
N VAL A 26 5.89 -0.67 -9.87
CA VAL A 26 4.64 -0.63 -9.09
C VAL A 26 4.06 -2.03 -8.92
N ALA A 27 4.04 -2.86 -9.96
CA ALA A 27 3.53 -4.22 -9.90
C ALA A 27 4.31 -5.08 -8.88
N ILE A 28 5.64 -4.97 -8.86
CA ILE A 28 6.51 -5.66 -7.89
C ILE A 28 6.23 -5.17 -6.47
N VAL A 29 6.12 -3.86 -6.27
CA VAL A 29 5.83 -3.29 -4.95
C VAL A 29 4.47 -3.76 -4.43
N VAL A 30 3.45 -3.75 -5.28
CA VAL A 30 2.11 -4.24 -4.91
C VAL A 30 2.15 -5.74 -4.58
N ALA A 31 2.81 -6.54 -5.42
CA ALA A 31 2.98 -7.97 -5.17
C ALA A 31 3.69 -8.22 -3.83
N LEU A 32 4.75 -7.47 -3.52
CA LEU A 32 5.47 -7.57 -2.26
C LEU A 32 4.57 -7.26 -1.05
N VAL A 33 3.80 -6.17 -1.12
CA VAL A 33 2.87 -5.79 -0.04
C VAL A 33 1.80 -6.87 0.16
N VAL A 34 1.24 -7.41 -0.92
CA VAL A 34 0.25 -8.49 -0.85
C VAL A 34 0.87 -9.73 -0.22
N VAL A 35 2.05 -10.16 -0.66
CA VAL A 35 2.74 -11.33 -0.11
C VAL A 35 3.01 -11.15 1.39
N LEU A 36 3.60 -10.02 1.80
CA LEU A 36 3.88 -9.75 3.21
C LEU A 36 2.59 -9.70 4.04
N GLY A 37 1.55 -9.02 3.58
CA GLY A 37 0.27 -8.96 4.27
C GLY A 37 -0.41 -10.33 4.40
N THR A 38 -0.22 -11.22 3.41
CA THR A 38 -0.76 -12.58 3.47
C THR A 38 0.02 -13.43 4.48
N ILE A 39 1.35 -13.30 4.52
CA ILE A 39 2.21 -13.98 5.50
C ILE A 39 1.87 -13.54 6.93
N GLU A 40 1.67 -12.24 7.15
CA GLU A 40 1.21 -11.66 8.42
C GLU A 40 -0.15 -12.22 8.82
N TRP A 41 -1.10 -12.26 7.88
CA TRP A 41 -2.45 -12.79 8.14
C TRP A 41 -2.45 -14.29 8.49
N MET A 42 -1.54 -15.07 7.91
CA MET A 42 -1.35 -16.48 8.24
C MET A 42 -0.61 -16.72 9.57
N GLY A 43 -0.15 -15.67 10.25
CA GLY A 43 0.61 -15.79 11.50
C GLY A 43 1.98 -16.45 11.32
N LEU A 44 2.52 -16.45 10.10
CA LEU A 44 3.82 -17.03 9.78
C LEU A 44 4.98 -16.06 10.04
N VAL A 45 4.67 -14.88 10.59
CA VAL A 45 5.65 -13.83 10.84
C VAL A 45 6.42 -14.17 12.11
N PRO A 46 7.75 -14.25 12.03
CA PRO A 46 8.58 -14.59 13.18
C PRO A 46 8.63 -13.43 14.18
N ASP A 47 8.91 -13.74 15.45
CA ASP A 47 8.86 -12.78 16.57
C ASP A 47 9.73 -11.52 16.38
N TRP A 48 10.82 -11.63 15.62
CA TRP A 48 11.71 -10.49 15.32
C TRP A 48 11.10 -9.49 14.31
N ALA A 49 10.10 -9.91 13.55
CA ALA A 49 9.41 -9.11 12.54
C ALA A 49 8.04 -8.60 13.02
N THR A 50 7.57 -9.07 14.18
CA THR A 50 6.31 -8.63 14.77
C THR A 50 6.45 -7.21 15.33
N GLN A 51 5.52 -6.32 14.98
CA GLN A 51 5.53 -4.95 15.51
C GLN A 51 4.74 -4.90 16.82
N ASP A 52 5.43 -4.61 17.93
CA ASP A 52 4.77 -4.27 19.19
C ASP A 52 3.95 -2.99 19.03
N ARG A 53 2.69 -3.04 19.44
CA ARG A 53 1.81 -1.87 19.40
C ARG A 53 2.14 -1.00 20.62
N PRO A 54 2.75 0.19 20.46
CA PRO A 54 3.07 1.01 21.62
C PRO A 54 1.78 1.40 22.36
N PRO A 55 1.77 1.35 23.70
CA PRO A 55 0.62 1.81 24.47
C PRO A 55 0.24 3.22 24.03
N ARG A 56 -1.05 3.44 23.74
CA ARG A 56 -1.54 4.80 23.50
C ARG A 56 -1.34 5.58 24.78
N LEU A 57 -0.39 6.51 24.79
CA LEU A 57 -0.15 7.38 25.92
C LEU A 57 -1.47 8.12 26.24
N PRO A 58 -1.97 8.06 27.49
CA PRO A 58 -3.13 8.84 27.88
C PRO A 58 -2.86 10.30 27.53
N ARG A 59 -3.81 10.95 26.85
CA ARG A 59 -3.75 12.40 26.65
C ARG A 59 -3.76 13.00 28.05
N VAL A 60 -2.59 13.48 28.49
CA VAL A 60 -2.43 14.21 29.74
C VAL A 60 -3.39 15.40 29.64
N GLN A 61 -4.54 15.30 30.32
CA GLN A 61 -5.42 16.44 30.54
C GLN A 61 -4.66 17.34 31.51
N MET A 62 -4.03 18.37 30.96
CA MET A 62 -3.54 19.46 31.77
C MET A 62 -4.76 20.23 32.31
N PRO A 63 -4.79 20.58 33.61
CA PRO A 63 -5.88 21.33 34.22
C PRO A 63 -5.96 22.77 33.72
#